data_AF-A0A412Q2E5-F1
#
_entry.id   AF-A0A412Q2E5-F1
#
_cell.length_a   1.000
_cell.length_b   1.000
_cell.length_c   1.000
_cell.angle_alpha   90.00
_cell.angle_beta   90.00
_cell.angle_gamma   90.00
#
_symmetry.space_group_name_H-M   'P 1'
#
loop_
_entity.id
_entity.type
_entity.pdbx_description
1 polymer ?
#
loop_
_entity_poly.entity_id
_entity_poly.type
_entity_poly.pdbx_seq_one_letter_code
_entity_poly.pdbx_strand_id
1 'polypeptide(L)'
;MKKISKLISLILCLSLLCPTVAYAAETKQTTDSPNMKDILIDSTDDHFIVVSIPESEAESYQKRLESDPEFRENEIQQALGGTSADSRALPPGHIEYQSYMYKRDIKAAVDAASGSGTFDKWLTGLGWTVTGASIAKLIKLSKRDNIFMLSADILRTLAQWAQQEREAWWKEAYKDIINGTISAVRYTIVQNTTEYPKIWRVFERI
;
A
#
# COMPACT_ATOMS: atom_id res chain seq x y z
N MET A 1 21.82 48.68 34.40
CA MET A 1 21.20 48.08 33.20
C MET A 1 22.24 47.41 32.28
N LYS A 2 22.88 46.29 32.68
CA LYS A 2 23.86 45.57 31.84
C LYS A 2 23.68 44.04 31.81
N LYS A 3 22.69 43.48 32.51
CA LYS A 3 22.48 42.03 32.61
C LYS A 3 21.32 41.47 31.76
N ILE A 4 20.44 42.33 31.24
CA ILE A 4 19.28 41.89 30.44
C ILE A 4 19.63 41.77 28.94
N SER A 5 20.64 42.50 28.47
CA SER A 5 21.05 42.49 27.06
C SER A 5 21.77 41.20 26.63
N LYS A 6 22.40 40.44 27.55
CA LYS A 6 23.10 39.20 27.20
C LYS A 6 22.19 37.97 27.08
N LEU A 7 20.97 38.00 27.65
CA LEU A 7 20.05 36.87 27.55
C LEU A 7 19.33 36.81 26.19
N ILE A 8 19.06 37.98 25.60
CA ILE A 8 18.35 38.07 24.32
C ILE A 8 19.26 37.64 23.15
N SER A 9 20.57 37.90 23.26
CA SER A 9 21.54 37.50 22.22
C SER A 9 21.86 36.00 22.22
N LEU A 10 21.59 35.27 23.31
CA LEU A 10 21.86 33.83 23.40
C LEU A 10 20.69 32.99 22.87
N ILE A 11 19.46 33.49 22.99
CA ILE A 11 18.25 32.83 22.48
C ILE A 11 18.17 32.94 20.95
N LEU A 12 18.75 33.98 20.35
CA LEU A 12 18.73 34.18 18.90
C LEU A 12 19.74 33.28 18.14
N CYS A 13 20.77 32.76 18.80
CA CYS A 13 21.77 31.88 18.16
C CYS A 13 21.41 30.39 18.24
N LEU A 14 20.46 29.99 19.10
CA LEU A 14 20.11 28.57 19.26
C LEU A 14 19.03 28.11 18.26
N SER A 15 18.32 29.04 17.60
CA SER A 15 17.33 28.72 16.55
C SER A 15 17.95 28.52 15.16
N LEU A 16 19.25 28.78 14.99
CA LEU A 16 19.96 28.65 13.71
C LEU A 16 20.72 27.32 13.55
N LEU A 17 20.64 26.41 14.52
CA LEU A 17 21.35 25.12 14.53
C LEU A 17 20.44 23.90 14.45
N CYS A 18 19.14 24.07 14.29
CA CYS A 18 18.30 22.97 13.82
C CYS A 18 18.45 22.93 12.29
N PRO A 19 19.10 21.92 11.68
CA PRO A 19 18.79 21.63 10.29
C PRO A 19 17.28 21.43 10.28
N THR A 20 16.58 22.30 9.55
CA THR A 20 15.25 21.95 9.09
C THR A 20 15.45 20.64 8.37
N VAL A 21 15.09 19.54 9.02
CA VAL A 21 14.80 18.31 8.32
C VAL A 21 13.65 18.76 7.45
N ALA A 22 13.96 19.17 6.23
CA ALA A 22 12.99 19.22 5.18
C ALA A 22 12.41 17.82 5.24
N TYR A 23 11.21 17.71 5.80
CA TYR A 23 10.34 16.59 5.50
C TYR A 23 10.44 16.51 3.98
N ALA A 24 11.09 15.46 3.49
CA ALA A 24 11.14 15.18 2.08
C ALA A 24 9.70 15.30 1.66
N ALA A 25 9.42 16.33 0.86
CA ALA A 25 8.12 16.52 0.27
C ALA A 25 7.76 15.15 -0.29
N GLU A 26 6.62 14.61 0.17
CA GLU A 26 6.02 13.42 -0.41
C GLU A 26 6.26 13.52 -1.92
N THR A 27 6.99 12.55 -2.45
CA THR A 27 7.22 12.45 -3.88
C THR A 27 5.86 12.58 -4.52
N LYS A 28 5.57 13.75 -5.10
CA LYS A 28 4.39 13.98 -5.91
C LYS A 28 4.50 12.94 -7.03
N GLN A 29 3.78 11.84 -6.86
CA GLN A 29 3.57 10.84 -7.90
C GLN A 29 3.07 11.62 -9.11
N THR A 30 3.91 11.73 -10.12
CA THR A 30 3.66 12.58 -11.27
C THR A 30 2.75 11.80 -12.21
N THR A 31 1.47 11.76 -11.87
CA THR A 31 0.39 11.18 -12.69
C THR A 31 -0.67 12.24 -12.94
N ASP A 32 -0.24 13.40 -13.43
CA ASP A 32 -1.10 14.53 -13.76
C ASP A 32 -1.77 14.32 -15.14
N SER A 33 -2.60 13.27 -15.24
CA SER A 33 -3.80 13.34 -16.09
C SER A 33 -4.94 13.66 -15.13
N PRO A 34 -5.52 14.87 -15.17
CA PRO A 34 -6.33 15.39 -14.07
C PRO A 34 -7.61 14.59 -13.75
N ASN A 35 -8.03 13.66 -14.62
CA ASN A 35 -9.22 12.85 -14.44
C ASN A 35 -8.95 11.38 -14.81
N MET A 36 -8.50 10.59 -13.83
CA MET A 36 -8.33 9.14 -13.98
C MET A 36 -9.44 8.42 -13.20
N LYS A 37 -10.02 7.38 -13.79
CA LYS A 37 -10.97 6.49 -13.14
C LYS A 37 -10.29 5.15 -12.83
N ASP A 38 -10.47 4.71 -11.60
CA ASP A 38 -9.98 3.41 -11.11
C ASP A 38 -10.98 2.30 -11.47
N ILE A 39 -10.49 1.22 -12.06
CA ILE A 39 -11.27 0.05 -12.49
C ILE A 39 -10.59 -1.21 -11.96
N LEU A 40 -11.35 -2.09 -11.31
CA LEU A 40 -10.87 -3.41 -10.89
C LEU A 40 -10.87 -4.35 -12.11
N ILE A 41 -9.69 -4.85 -12.48
CA ILE A 41 -9.52 -5.80 -13.60
C ILE A 41 -9.75 -7.24 -13.11
N ASP A 42 -9.08 -7.59 -12.02
CA ASP A 42 -9.10 -8.95 -11.47
C ASP A 42 -8.96 -8.95 -9.96
N SER A 43 -9.57 -9.97 -9.34
CA SER A 43 -9.59 -10.20 -7.91
C SER A 43 -9.68 -11.70 -7.67
N THR A 44 -8.61 -12.24 -7.10
CA THR A 44 -8.48 -13.64 -6.71
C THR A 44 -8.08 -13.72 -5.24
N ASP A 45 -7.89 -14.93 -4.71
CA ASP A 45 -7.30 -15.07 -3.39
C ASP A 45 -5.84 -14.62 -3.38
N ASP A 46 -5.09 -14.76 -4.47
CA ASP A 46 -3.65 -14.48 -4.48
C ASP A 46 -3.33 -13.03 -4.81
N HIS A 47 -4.18 -12.35 -5.59
CA HIS A 47 -3.90 -11.00 -6.03
C HIS A 47 -5.17 -10.23 -6.44
N PHE A 48 -5.05 -8.91 -6.51
CA PHE A 48 -6.01 -8.07 -7.20
C PHE A 48 -5.32 -6.95 -7.96
N ILE A 49 -5.95 -6.50 -9.04
CA ILE A 49 -5.38 -5.55 -10.01
C ILE A 49 -6.36 -4.43 -10.23
N VAL A 50 -5.92 -3.21 -9.94
CA VAL A 50 -6.65 -1.98 -10.22
C VAL A 50 -5.92 -1.23 -11.31
N VAL A 51 -6.63 -0.73 -12.31
CA VAL A 51 -6.07 0.15 -13.32
C VAL A 51 -6.66 1.54 -13.21
N SER A 52 -5.82 2.58 -13.26
CA SER A 52 -6.28 3.94 -13.51
C SER A 52 -6.20 4.23 -15.00
N ILE A 53 -7.30 4.70 -15.56
CA ILE A 53 -7.46 5.03 -16.99
C ILE A 53 -8.09 6.42 -17.11
N PRO A 54 -7.75 7.23 -18.14
CA PRO A 54 -8.40 8.51 -18.36
C PRO A 54 -9.92 8.36 -18.41
N GLU A 55 -10.67 9.25 -17.75
CA GLU A 55 -12.13 9.16 -17.70
C GLU A 55 -12.80 9.04 -19.09
N SER A 56 -12.20 9.64 -20.12
CA SER A 56 -12.68 9.55 -21.51
C SER A 56 -12.65 8.13 -22.09
N GLU A 57 -11.74 7.28 -21.61
CA GLU A 57 -11.55 5.90 -22.06
C GLU A 57 -12.14 4.87 -21.08
N ALA A 58 -12.51 5.30 -19.88
CA ALA A 58 -12.83 4.37 -18.80
C ALA A 58 -14.10 3.55 -19.06
N GLU A 59 -15.12 4.13 -19.69
CA GLU A 59 -16.37 3.41 -20.01
C GLU A 59 -16.17 2.38 -21.14
N SER A 60 -15.45 2.75 -22.20
CA SER A 60 -15.14 1.84 -23.30
C SER A 60 -14.27 0.68 -22.84
N TYR A 61 -13.25 0.98 -22.02
CA TYR A 61 -12.37 -0.02 -21.43
C TYR A 61 -13.13 -0.97 -20.49
N GLN A 62 -13.98 -0.45 -19.60
CA GLN A 62 -14.76 -1.30 -18.70
C GLN A 62 -15.68 -2.25 -19.48
N LYS A 63 -16.39 -1.75 -20.50
CA LYS A 63 -17.22 -2.60 -21.36
C LYS A 63 -16.40 -3.67 -22.08
N ARG A 64 -15.17 -3.35 -22.50
CA ARG A 64 -14.28 -4.31 -23.15
C ARG A 64 -13.80 -5.38 -22.17
N LEU A 65 -13.40 -5.01 -20.95
CA LEU A 65 -13.06 -5.99 -19.90
C LEU A 65 -14.20 -6.98 -19.62
N GLU A 66 -15.44 -6.50 -19.63
CA GLU A 66 -16.63 -7.31 -19.34
C GLU A 66 -17.05 -8.22 -20.52
N SER A 67 -16.76 -7.81 -21.77
CA SER A 67 -17.24 -8.50 -22.98
C SER A 67 -16.18 -9.32 -23.72
N ASP A 68 -14.89 -9.04 -23.51
CA ASP A 68 -13.76 -9.66 -24.19
C ASP A 68 -12.81 -10.33 -23.17
N PRO A 69 -12.99 -11.65 -22.91
CA PRO A 69 -12.15 -12.39 -21.97
C PRO A 69 -10.68 -12.44 -22.38
N GLU A 70 -10.37 -12.45 -23.69
CA GLU A 70 -8.99 -12.46 -24.17
C GLU A 70 -8.30 -11.13 -23.85
N PHE A 71 -9.01 -10.02 -24.02
CA PHE A 71 -8.53 -8.71 -23.60
C PHE A 71 -8.27 -8.64 -22.09
N ARG A 72 -9.22 -9.13 -21.28
CA ARG A 72 -9.07 -9.17 -19.82
C ARG A 72 -7.85 -10.00 -19.39
N GLU A 73 -7.70 -11.21 -19.95
CA GLU A 73 -6.56 -12.08 -19.66
C GLU A 73 -5.23 -11.42 -20.07
N ASN A 74 -5.19 -10.77 -21.23
CA ASN A 74 -4.02 -10.03 -21.69
C ASN A 74 -3.64 -8.88 -20.74
N GLU A 75 -4.63 -8.13 -20.21
CA GLU A 75 -4.38 -7.08 -19.23
C GLU A 75 -3.84 -7.65 -17.91
N ILE A 76 -4.37 -8.78 -17.43
CA ILE A 76 -3.86 -9.49 -16.25
C ILE A 76 -2.41 -9.93 -16.48
N GLN A 77 -2.11 -10.60 -17.59
CA GLN A 77 -0.76 -11.08 -17.89
C GLN A 77 0.25 -9.93 -18.01
N GLN A 78 -0.14 -8.81 -18.62
CA GLN A 78 0.73 -7.64 -18.71
C GLN A 78 0.99 -7.00 -17.35
N ALA A 79 -0.04 -6.85 -16.52
CA ALA A 79 0.10 -6.26 -15.19
C ALA A 79 0.95 -7.14 -14.25
N LEU A 80 0.84 -8.47 -14.39
CA LEU A 80 1.54 -9.43 -13.53
C LEU A 80 2.96 -9.77 -14.01
N GLY A 81 3.26 -9.64 -15.30
CA GLY A 81 4.61 -9.90 -15.81
C GLY A 81 4.97 -11.36 -16.06
N GLY A 82 3.99 -12.26 -16.01
CA GLY A 82 4.17 -13.68 -16.25
C GLY A 82 3.28 -14.57 -15.38
N THR A 83 3.27 -15.88 -15.67
CA THR A 83 2.29 -16.84 -15.15
C THR A 83 2.56 -17.41 -13.75
N SER A 84 3.75 -17.22 -13.16
CA SER A 84 4.11 -17.80 -11.84
C SER A 84 4.46 -16.74 -10.79
N ALA A 85 3.80 -16.79 -9.62
CA ALA A 85 4.01 -15.85 -8.52
C ALA A 85 5.43 -15.90 -7.94
N ASP A 86 6.01 -17.11 -7.84
CA ASP A 86 7.33 -17.36 -7.20
C ASP A 86 8.53 -17.06 -8.11
N SER A 87 8.31 -16.96 -9.43
CA SER A 87 9.38 -16.77 -10.42
C SER A 87 9.14 -15.58 -11.35
N ARG A 88 8.21 -14.68 -11.01
CA ARG A 88 7.87 -13.51 -11.82
C ARG A 88 9.08 -12.60 -11.97
N ALA A 89 9.52 -12.42 -13.22
CA ALA A 89 10.24 -11.21 -13.59
C ALA A 89 9.30 -10.01 -13.37
N LEU A 90 9.88 -8.85 -13.13
CA LEU A 90 9.15 -7.59 -13.05
C LEU A 90 8.26 -7.43 -14.31
N PRO A 91 6.98 -6.99 -14.17
CA PRO A 91 6.09 -6.84 -15.32
C PRO A 91 6.67 -5.97 -16.43
N PRO A 92 6.37 -6.27 -17.71
CA PRO A 92 6.78 -5.43 -18.82
C PRO A 92 6.17 -4.03 -18.65
N GLY A 93 7.00 -3.00 -18.67
CA GLY A 93 6.60 -1.62 -18.40
C GLY A 93 7.59 -0.90 -17.48
N HIS A 94 7.30 0.36 -17.18
CA HIS A 94 8.08 1.12 -16.20
C HIS A 94 7.48 0.89 -14.81
N ILE A 95 8.22 0.21 -13.93
CA ILE A 95 7.84 0.10 -12.53
C ILE A 95 8.17 1.42 -11.85
N GLU A 96 7.13 2.15 -11.49
CA GLU A 96 7.27 3.42 -10.79
C GLU A 96 7.53 3.22 -9.30
N TYR A 97 6.95 2.16 -8.75
CA TYR A 97 6.92 1.96 -7.32
C TYR A 97 6.73 0.49 -6.98
N GLN A 98 7.40 0.05 -5.91
CA GLN A 98 7.17 -1.24 -5.31
C GLN A 98 7.33 -1.14 -3.79
N SER A 99 6.40 -1.76 -3.07
CA SER A 99 6.38 -1.83 -1.61
C SER A 99 5.92 -3.19 -1.14
N TYR A 100 6.20 -3.48 0.13
CA TYR A 100 5.90 -4.75 0.74
C TYR A 100 5.35 -4.52 2.14
N MET A 101 4.36 -5.33 2.50
CA MET A 101 3.84 -5.45 3.86
C MET A 101 4.27 -6.79 4.43
N TYR A 102 5.39 -6.79 5.15
CA TYR A 102 5.85 -7.96 5.89
C TYR A 102 5.27 -7.99 7.31
N LYS A 103 5.39 -9.13 7.99
CA LYS A 103 5.03 -9.27 9.42
C LYS A 103 5.70 -8.21 10.31
N ARG A 104 6.96 -7.86 10.02
CA ARG A 104 7.69 -6.81 10.76
C ARG A 104 7.07 -5.43 10.62
N ASP A 105 6.45 -5.13 9.47
CA ASP A 105 5.86 -3.82 9.19
C ASP A 105 4.49 -3.71 9.87
N ILE A 106 3.72 -4.80 9.89
CA ILE A 106 2.49 -4.93 10.71
C ILE A 106 2.82 -4.73 12.18
N LYS A 107 3.87 -5.41 12.67
CA LYS A 107 4.37 -5.25 14.05
C LYS A 107 4.75 -3.81 14.33
N ALA A 108 5.53 -3.19 13.45
CA ALA A 108 5.99 -1.82 13.61
C ALA A 108 4.81 -0.83 13.65
N ALA A 109 3.82 -0.99 12.78
CA ALA A 109 2.63 -0.13 12.76
C ALA A 109 1.82 -0.23 14.07
N VAL A 110 1.63 -1.44 14.58
CA VAL A 110 0.92 -1.66 15.86
C VAL A 110 1.71 -1.11 17.04
N ASP A 111 3.00 -1.39 17.12
CA ASP A 111 3.85 -0.94 18.21
C ASP A 111 4.05 0.58 18.20
N ALA A 112 4.12 1.21 17.03
CA ALA A 112 4.14 2.66 16.90
C ALA A 112 2.83 3.30 17.40
N ALA A 113 1.68 2.68 17.12
CA ALA A 113 0.39 3.20 17.53
C ALA A 113 0.08 2.99 19.02
N SER A 114 0.39 1.81 19.56
CA SER A 114 -0.07 1.38 20.89
C SER A 114 1.03 1.10 21.90
N GLY A 115 2.29 1.31 21.53
CA GLY A 115 3.45 1.15 22.40
C GLY A 115 4.27 -0.11 22.10
N SER A 116 5.59 -0.03 22.31
CA SER A 116 6.54 -1.10 22.00
C SER A 116 6.18 -2.44 22.64
N GLY A 117 6.19 -3.52 21.84
CA GLY A 117 5.90 -4.88 22.26
C GLY A 117 4.40 -5.19 22.39
N THR A 118 3.52 -4.30 21.96
CA THR A 118 2.07 -4.54 21.96
C THR A 118 1.70 -5.68 21.01
N PHE A 119 2.29 -5.71 19.82
CA PHE A 119 2.06 -6.78 18.85
C PHE A 119 2.46 -8.14 19.41
N ASP A 120 3.65 -8.26 20.00
CA ASP A 120 4.15 -9.53 20.53
C ASP A 120 3.32 -10.02 21.71
N LYS A 121 2.90 -9.12 22.61
CA LYS A 121 1.99 -9.46 23.72
C LYS A 121 0.64 -9.95 23.21
N TRP A 122 0.09 -9.29 22.19
CA TRP A 122 -1.16 -9.70 21.56
C TRP A 122 -1.02 -11.09 20.93
N LEU A 123 0.04 -11.32 20.15
CA LEU A 123 0.28 -12.59 19.48
C LEU A 123 0.55 -13.73 20.48
N THR A 124 1.33 -13.47 21.53
CA THR A 124 1.56 -14.43 22.63
C THR A 124 0.27 -14.81 23.33
N GLY A 125 -0.62 -13.83 23.58
CA GLY A 125 -1.94 -14.07 24.18
C GLY A 125 -2.88 -14.93 23.33
N LEU A 126 -2.57 -15.13 22.04
CA LEU A 126 -3.28 -16.02 21.13
C LEU A 126 -2.60 -17.40 20.97
N GLY A 127 -1.49 -17.65 21.67
CA GLY A 127 -0.69 -18.87 21.47
C GLY A 127 0.03 -18.90 20.12
N TRP A 128 0.46 -17.74 19.62
CA TRP A 128 1.22 -17.57 18.37
C TRP A 128 0.48 -17.91 17.07
N THR A 129 -0.81 -18.27 17.15
CA THR A 129 -1.64 -18.59 15.99
C THR A 129 -2.77 -17.58 15.85
N VAL A 130 -2.93 -17.01 14.66
CA VAL A 130 -3.95 -16.01 14.35
C VAL A 130 -5.08 -16.64 13.52
N THR A 131 -6.31 -16.29 13.85
CA THR A 131 -7.50 -16.58 13.04
C THR A 131 -8.03 -15.30 12.39
N GLY A 132 -8.91 -15.41 11.39
CA GLY A 132 -9.54 -14.23 10.78
C GLY A 132 -10.26 -13.32 11.79
N ALA A 133 -10.86 -13.89 12.84
CA ALA A 133 -11.50 -13.13 13.92
C ALA A 133 -10.49 -12.31 14.75
N SER A 134 -9.26 -12.79 14.92
CA SER A 134 -8.21 -12.13 15.69
C SER A 134 -7.77 -10.80 15.03
N ILE A 135 -7.89 -10.68 13.71
CA ILE A 135 -7.48 -9.49 12.95
C ILE A 135 -8.27 -8.24 13.33
N ALA A 136 -9.55 -8.38 13.72
CA ALA A 136 -10.33 -7.25 14.20
C ALA A 136 -9.70 -6.58 15.44
N LYS A 137 -9.06 -7.35 16.32
CA LYS A 137 -8.33 -6.80 17.47
C LYS A 137 -7.02 -6.14 17.03
N LEU A 138 -6.31 -6.71 16.05
CA LEU A 138 -5.10 -6.12 15.50
C LEU A 138 -5.35 -4.71 14.93
N ILE A 139 -6.43 -4.53 14.15
CA ILE A 139 -6.83 -3.23 13.59
C ILE A 139 -7.08 -2.20 14.70
N LYS A 140 -7.75 -2.61 15.78
CA LYS A 140 -7.94 -1.72 16.95
C LYS A 140 -6.61 -1.33 17.60
N LEU A 141 -5.67 -2.27 17.70
CA LEU A 141 -4.33 -2.01 18.25
C LEU A 141 -3.50 -1.09 17.35
N SER A 142 -3.70 -1.10 16.03
CA SER A 142 -3.04 -0.15 15.14
C SER A 142 -3.64 1.25 15.17
N LYS A 143 -4.76 1.46 15.89
CA LYS A 143 -5.51 2.73 15.94
C LYS A 143 -5.87 3.25 14.54
N ARG A 144 -6.35 2.33 13.69
CA ARG A 144 -6.91 2.64 12.38
C ARG A 144 -8.38 2.25 12.34
N ASP A 145 -9.14 2.95 11.52
CA ASP A 145 -10.59 2.75 11.45
C ASP A 145 -10.93 1.39 10.81
N ASN A 146 -10.13 0.95 9.85
CA ASN A 146 -10.32 -0.32 9.15
C ASN A 146 -8.99 -0.87 8.60
N ILE A 147 -9.03 -2.08 8.06
CA ILE A 147 -7.87 -2.77 7.53
C ILE A 147 -7.31 -2.09 6.26
N PHE A 148 -8.16 -1.44 5.47
CA PHE A 148 -7.73 -0.75 4.24
C PHE A 148 -6.79 0.40 4.58
N MET A 149 -7.12 1.21 5.60
CA MET A 149 -6.25 2.29 6.06
C MET A 149 -4.93 1.76 6.62
N LEU A 150 -4.96 0.67 7.38
CA LEU A 150 -3.74 0.06 7.91
C LEU A 150 -2.84 -0.45 6.77
N SER A 151 -3.41 -1.18 5.81
CA SER A 151 -2.68 -1.65 4.64
C SER A 151 -2.13 -0.51 3.80
N ALA A 152 -2.94 0.53 3.60
CA ALA A 152 -2.56 1.70 2.83
C ALA A 152 -1.38 2.44 3.46
N ASP A 153 -1.41 2.64 4.78
CA ASP A 153 -0.31 3.25 5.53
C ASP A 153 0.98 2.43 5.41
N ILE A 154 0.90 1.10 5.58
CA ILE A 154 2.08 0.23 5.53
C ILE A 154 2.66 0.19 4.11
N LEU A 155 1.80 0.03 3.10
CA LEU A 155 2.19 -0.04 1.69
C LEU A 155 2.49 1.34 1.08
N ARG A 156 2.25 2.43 1.83
CA ARG A 156 2.38 3.84 1.41
C ARG A 156 1.61 4.12 0.12
N THR A 157 0.33 3.78 0.15
CA THR A 157 -0.58 3.87 -0.99
C THR A 157 -1.89 4.55 -0.58
N LEU A 158 -2.79 4.85 -1.53
CA LEU A 158 -4.09 5.45 -1.19
C LEU A 158 -5.07 4.39 -0.68
N ALA A 159 -5.82 4.73 0.38
CA ALA A 159 -6.84 3.85 0.94
C ALA A 159 -7.92 3.44 -0.08
N GLN A 160 -8.26 4.35 -1.02
CA GLN A 160 -9.25 4.09 -2.05
C GLN A 160 -8.87 2.91 -2.97
N TRP A 161 -7.58 2.66 -3.18
CA TRP A 161 -7.12 1.53 -4.00
C TRP A 161 -7.18 0.22 -3.22
N ALA A 162 -6.83 0.25 -1.94
CA ALA A 162 -7.00 -0.91 -1.06
C ALA A 162 -8.49 -1.30 -0.89
N GLN A 163 -9.39 -0.31 -0.93
CA GLN A 163 -10.85 -0.48 -0.85
C GLN A 163 -11.48 -1.08 -2.12
N GLN A 164 -10.75 -1.17 -3.23
CA GLN A 164 -11.25 -1.85 -4.44
C GLN A 164 -11.43 -3.36 -4.21
N GLU A 165 -10.79 -3.90 -3.17
CA GLU A 165 -10.90 -5.30 -2.77
C GLU A 165 -11.78 -5.47 -1.52
N ARG A 166 -12.37 -6.66 -1.36
CA ARG A 166 -13.17 -7.01 -0.18
C ARG A 166 -12.31 -7.02 1.09
N GLU A 167 -12.88 -6.57 2.21
CA GLU A 167 -12.21 -6.58 3.52
C GLU A 167 -11.70 -7.97 3.93
N ALA A 168 -12.41 -9.03 3.51
CA ALA A 168 -12.05 -10.41 3.80
C ALA A 168 -10.69 -10.79 3.19
N TRP A 169 -10.35 -10.31 2.00
CA TRP A 169 -9.07 -10.59 1.35
C TRP A 169 -7.90 -10.06 2.20
N TRP A 170 -8.04 -8.82 2.68
CA TRP A 170 -7.03 -8.22 3.55
C TRP A 170 -6.92 -8.93 4.89
N LYS A 171 -8.04 -9.32 5.51
CA LYS A 171 -8.01 -10.08 6.77
C LYS A 171 -7.26 -11.39 6.61
N GLU A 172 -7.51 -12.10 5.51
CA GLU A 172 -6.82 -13.34 5.17
C GLU A 172 -5.33 -13.09 4.91
N ALA A 173 -4.96 -12.05 4.17
CA ALA A 173 -3.56 -11.68 3.94
C ALA A 173 -2.81 -11.41 5.25
N TYR A 174 -3.37 -10.64 6.19
CA TYR A 174 -2.74 -10.40 7.49
C TYR A 174 -2.59 -11.67 8.31
N LYS A 175 -3.64 -12.51 8.33
CA LYS A 175 -3.61 -13.80 9.03
C LYS A 175 -2.47 -14.66 8.49
N ASP A 176 -2.37 -14.76 7.17
CA ASP A 176 -1.40 -15.60 6.51
C ASP A 176 0.04 -15.07 6.65
N ILE A 177 0.25 -13.74 6.60
CA ILE A 177 1.55 -13.13 6.91
C ILE A 177 1.97 -13.43 8.35
N ILE A 178 1.05 -13.27 9.31
CA ILE A 178 1.40 -13.42 10.72
C ILE A 178 1.67 -14.89 11.07
N ASN A 179 0.90 -15.80 10.48
CA ASN A 179 1.09 -17.25 10.62
C ASN A 179 2.26 -17.79 9.79
N GLY A 180 2.76 -17.02 8.82
CA GLY A 180 3.88 -17.40 7.95
C GLY A 180 3.47 -18.30 6.77
N THR A 181 2.19 -18.34 6.41
CA THR A 181 1.70 -19.01 5.19
C THR A 181 2.17 -18.26 3.94
N ILE A 182 2.19 -16.93 4.02
CA ILE A 182 2.77 -16.05 3.00
C ILE A 182 3.82 -15.16 3.68
N SER A 183 4.79 -14.69 2.92
CA SER A 183 5.84 -13.78 3.37
C SER A 183 5.36 -12.34 3.51
N ALA A 184 4.57 -11.85 2.54
CA ALA A 184 4.13 -10.46 2.46
C ALA A 184 2.91 -10.27 1.55
N VAL A 185 2.35 -9.05 1.60
CA VAL A 185 1.66 -8.48 0.43
C VAL A 185 2.62 -7.55 -0.31
N ARG A 186 2.85 -7.79 -1.59
CA ARG A 186 3.57 -6.91 -2.51
C ARG A 186 2.59 -5.95 -3.17
N TYR A 187 2.95 -4.68 -3.23
CA TYR A 187 2.23 -3.66 -3.99
C TYR A 187 3.16 -3.08 -5.06
N THR A 188 2.73 -3.10 -6.32
CA THR A 188 3.52 -2.59 -7.46
C THR A 188 2.69 -1.61 -8.28
N ILE A 189 3.30 -0.50 -8.69
CA ILE A 189 2.75 0.44 -9.67
C ILE A 189 3.49 0.25 -10.99
N VAL A 190 2.76 -0.07 -12.05
CA VAL A 190 3.29 -0.30 -13.39
C VAL A 190 2.65 0.68 -14.36
N GLN A 191 3.48 1.50 -14.99
CA GLN A 191 3.05 2.35 -16.09
C GLN A 191 3.12 1.63 -17.41
N ASN A 192 2.05 1.74 -18.18
CA ASN A 192 2.02 1.36 -19.58
C ASN A 192 1.50 2.53 -20.43
N THR A 193 2.21 2.79 -21.53
CA THR A 193 2.00 3.90 -22.45
C THR A 193 1.66 3.45 -23.87
N THR A 194 1.26 2.19 -24.11
CA THR A 194 1.12 1.63 -25.46
C THR A 194 -0.13 2.07 -26.21
N GLU A 195 -1.19 2.52 -25.54
CA GLU A 195 -2.42 3.03 -26.18
C GLU A 195 -2.72 4.45 -25.68
N TYR A 196 -3.02 4.56 -24.39
CA TYR A 196 -3.17 5.79 -23.61
C TYR A 196 -2.46 5.60 -22.26
N PRO A 197 -2.22 6.67 -21.47
CA PRO A 197 -1.61 6.53 -20.16
C PRO A 197 -2.47 5.61 -19.27
N LYS A 198 -1.97 4.42 -18.95
CA LYS A 198 -2.62 3.48 -18.04
C LYS A 198 -1.67 3.09 -16.92
N ILE A 199 -2.21 3.00 -15.71
CA ILE A 199 -1.42 2.74 -14.51
C ILE A 199 -2.02 1.55 -13.78
N TRP A 200 -1.32 0.43 -13.80
CA TRP A 200 -1.72 -0.74 -13.03
C TRP A 200 -1.18 -0.64 -11.61
N ARG A 201 -2.03 -1.02 -10.67
CA ARG A 201 -1.77 -1.17 -9.25
C ARG A 201 -2.05 -2.61 -8.90
N VAL A 202 -0.97 -3.34 -8.67
CA VAL A 202 -0.99 -4.77 -8.47
C VAL A 202 -0.71 -5.05 -7.01
N PHE A 203 -1.63 -5.78 -6.36
CA PHE A 203 -1.47 -6.24 -4.99
C PHE A 203 -1.42 -7.77 -5.00
N GLU A 204 -0.36 -8.36 -4.47
CA GLU A 204 -0.11 -9.81 -4.52
C GLU A 204 0.27 -10.34 -3.15
N ARG A 205 -0.28 -11.48 -2.75
CA ARG A 205 0.15 -12.29 -1.61
C ARG A 205 1.28 -13.20 -2.07
N ILE A 206 2.47 -13.05 -1.48
CA ILE A 206 3.71 -13.78 -1.81
C ILE A 206 4.34 -14.37 -0.56
#